data_AF-A0A7X6U9E4-F1
#
_entry.id   AF-A0A7X6U9E4-F1
#
_cell.length_a   1.000
_cell.length_b   1.000
_cell.length_c   1.000
_cell.angle_alpha   90.00
_cell.angle_beta   90.00
_cell.angle_gamma   90.00
#
_symmetry.space_group_name_H-M   'P 1'
#
loop_
_entity.id
_entity.type
_entity.pdbx_description
1 polymer ?
#
loop_
_entity_poly.entity_id
_entity_poly.type
_entity_poly.pdbx_seq_one_letter_code
_entity_poly.pdbx_strand_id
1 'polypeptide(L)' 'MDRKERFFRTIAREAVDRNATWLGLPAEGAVPGLLRYFKAGSLTEMKDKLHDDVYPVEMPYESDTSHAIYTALS' A
#
# COMPACT_ATOMS: atom_id res chain seq x y z
N MET A 1 2.89 13.35 -13.85
CA MET A 1 1.69 12.75 -13.22
C MET A 1 1.98 12.55 -11.75
N ASP A 2 1.15 13.10 -10.87
CA ASP A 2 1.28 12.82 -9.44
C ASP A 2 0.67 11.45 -9.07
N ARG A 3 0.88 10.99 -7.82
CA ARG A 3 0.41 9.68 -7.35
C ARG A 3 -1.12 9.54 -7.39
N LYS A 4 -1.84 10.62 -7.05
CA LYS A 4 -3.31 10.63 -7.00
C LYS A 4 -3.89 10.57 -8.40
N GLU A 5 -3.38 11.39 -9.31
CA GLU A 5 -3.74 11.38 -10.73
C GLU A 5 -3.47 10.00 -11.33
N ARG A 6 -2.29 9.41 -11.07
CA ARG A 6 -1.93 8.07 -11.56
C ARG A 6 -2.91 7.00 -11.11
N PHE A 7 -3.30 7.01 -9.84
CA PHE A 7 -4.27 6.05 -9.32
C PHE A 7 -5.60 6.11 -10.09
N PHE A 8 -6.21 7.29 -10.20
CA PHE A 8 -7.51 7.45 -10.86
C PHE A 8 -7.45 7.10 -12.36
N ARG A 9 -6.37 7.48 -13.05
CA ARG A 9 -6.19 7.16 -14.47
C ARG A 9 -5.91 5.68 -14.71
N THR A 10 -5.17 5.03 -13.82
CA THR A 10 -4.91 3.58 -13.87
C THR A 10 -6.24 2.80 -13.77
N ILE A 11 -7.10 3.12 -12.80
CA ILE A 11 -8.39 2.41 -12.64
C ILE A 11 -9.36 2.71 -13.79
N ALA A 12 -9.27 3.89 -14.40
CA ALA A 12 -10.05 4.28 -15.57
C ALA A 12 -9.52 3.68 -16.90
N ARG A 13 -8.39 2.97 -16.87
CA ARG A 13 -7.68 2.44 -18.07
C ARG A 13 -7.27 3.53 -19.06
N GLU A 14 -6.92 4.70 -18.54
CA GLU A 14 -6.39 5.81 -19.33
C GLU A 14 -4.86 5.73 -19.49
N ALA A 15 -4.30 6.58 -20.34
CA ALA A 15 -2.85 6.72 -20.49
C ALA A 15 -2.19 7.16 -19.17
N VAL A 16 -1.11 6.48 -18.77
CA VAL A 16 -0.34 6.77 -17.56
C VAL A 16 1.16 6.64 -17.86
N ASP A 17 2.01 7.26 -17.02
CA ASP A 17 3.47 7.11 -17.12
C ASP A 17 3.95 5.71 -16.70
N ARG A 18 3.25 5.12 -15.72
CA ARG A 18 3.27 3.69 -15.35
C ARG A 18 1.97 3.35 -14.63
N ASN A 19 1.63 2.07 -14.53
CA ASN A 19 0.50 1.64 -13.71
C ASN A 19 0.75 2.02 -12.24
N ALA A 20 -0.32 2.47 -11.56
CA ALA A 20 -0.29 2.69 -10.13
C ALA A 20 0.06 1.39 -9.38
N THR A 21 0.88 1.51 -8.34
CA THR A 21 1.32 0.38 -7.50
C THR A 21 0.79 0.51 -6.08
N TRP A 22 0.49 -0.65 -5.48
CA TRP A 22 0.17 -0.77 -4.06
C TRP A 22 0.68 -2.11 -3.54
N LEU A 23 1.66 -2.07 -2.64
CA LEU A 23 2.18 -3.25 -1.94
C LEU A 23 1.12 -3.91 -1.04
N GLY A 24 0.17 -3.12 -0.53
CA GLY A 24 -0.79 -3.58 0.47
C GLY A 24 -0.18 -3.65 1.88
N LEU A 25 -0.68 -4.64 2.64
CA LEU A 25 -0.28 -4.95 4.00
C LEU A 25 0.28 -6.38 4.01
N PRO A 26 1.60 -6.56 3.93
CA PRO A 26 2.18 -7.90 3.94
C PRO A 26 1.95 -8.57 5.31
N ALA A 27 1.73 -9.89 5.31
CA ALA A 27 1.70 -10.67 6.54
C ALA A 27 3.02 -10.49 7.31
N GLU A 28 2.95 -10.41 8.64
CA GLU A 28 4.11 -10.10 9.49
C GLU A 28 5.29 -11.05 9.24
N GLY A 29 5.03 -12.35 9.10
CA GLY A 29 6.06 -13.36 8.82
C GLY A 29 6.76 -13.19 7.46
N ALA A 30 6.16 -12.48 6.49
CA ALA A 30 6.75 -12.23 5.19
C ALA A 30 7.68 -11.00 5.20
N VAL A 31 7.52 -10.08 6.15
CA VAL A 31 8.25 -8.80 6.22
C VAL A 31 9.76 -8.99 6.16
N PRO A 32 10.39 -9.90 6.95
CA PRO A 32 11.84 -10.08 6.89
C PRO A 32 12.34 -10.53 5.50
N GLY A 33 11.56 -11.36 4.79
CA GLY A 33 11.90 -11.82 3.45
C GLY A 33 11.81 -10.71 2.41
N LEU A 34 10.74 -9.92 2.47
CA LEU A 34 10.54 -8.77 1.58
C LEU A 34 11.65 -7.73 1.75
N LEU A 35 11.97 -7.35 2.99
CA LEU A 35 13.04 -6.40 3.28
C LEU A 35 14.40 -6.86 2.75
N ARG A 36 14.73 -8.16 2.88
CA ARG A 36 15.95 -8.74 2.29
C ARG A 36 15.94 -8.68 0.77
N TYR A 37 14.84 -9.08 0.13
CA TYR A 37 14.72 -9.11 -1.34
C TYR A 37 14.85 -7.71 -1.95
N PHE A 38 14.15 -6.74 -1.38
CA PHE A 38 14.17 -5.34 -1.84
C PHE A 38 15.34 -4.51 -1.27
N LYS A 39 16.20 -5.13 -0.46
CA LYS A 39 17.35 -4.49 0.21
C LYS A 39 16.94 -3.21 0.94
N ALA A 40 15.86 -3.27 1.71
CA ALA A 40 15.30 -2.13 2.44
C ALA A 40 15.42 -2.36 3.95
N GLY A 41 15.69 -1.30 4.71
CA GLY A 41 15.78 -1.33 6.18
C GLY A 41 14.43 -1.24 6.88
N SER A 42 13.37 -0.84 6.17
CA SER A 42 12.00 -0.76 6.70
C SER A 42 10.94 -0.93 5.62
N LEU A 43 9.70 -1.21 6.01
CA LEU A 43 8.57 -1.26 5.07
C LEU A 43 8.32 0.09 4.41
N THR A 44 8.55 1.20 5.12
CA THR A 44 8.44 2.56 4.55
C THR A 44 9.46 2.77 3.44
N GLU A 45 10.73 2.47 3.71
CA GLU A 45 11.79 2.58 2.69
C GLU A 45 11.51 1.65 1.49
N MET A 46 10.95 0.47 1.74
CA MET A 46 10.56 -0.46 0.69
C MET A 46 9.41 0.11 -0.18
N LYS A 47 8.38 0.69 0.44
CA LYS A 47 7.26 1.36 -0.27
C LYS A 47 7.77 2.54 -1.11
N ASP A 48 8.75 3.28 -0.60
CA ASP A 48 9.39 4.37 -1.33
C ASP A 48 10.14 3.85 -2.56
N LYS A 49 10.92 2.76 -2.40
CA LYS A 49 11.63 2.08 -3.51
C LYS A 49 10.69 1.51 -4.57
N LEU A 50 9.54 0.99 -4.16
CA LEU A 50 8.49 0.48 -5.05
C LEU A 50 7.68 1.60 -5.70
N HIS A 51 7.91 2.85 -5.28
CA HIS A 51 7.11 4.00 -5.66
C HIS A 51 5.61 3.77 -5.43
N ASP A 52 5.23 3.17 -4.31
CA ASP A 52 3.83 2.89 -3.97
C ASP A 52 2.95 4.13 -4.03
N ASP A 53 1.90 4.10 -4.86
CA ASP A 53 0.99 5.23 -5.09
C ASP A 53 -0.12 5.32 -4.05
N VAL A 54 -0.33 4.24 -3.28
CA VAL A 54 -1.37 4.13 -2.27
C VAL A 54 -0.74 3.88 -0.90
N TYR A 55 -1.07 4.72 0.07
CA TYR A 55 -0.65 4.56 1.47
C TYR A 55 -1.86 4.15 2.33
N PRO A 56 -1.84 2.96 2.95
CA PRO A 56 -2.94 2.51 3.80
C PRO A 56 -2.98 3.31 5.11
N VAL A 57 -4.19 3.64 5.56
CA VAL A 57 -4.45 4.19 6.89
C VAL A 57 -5.19 3.13 7.68
N GLU A 58 -4.53 2.57 8.70
CA GLU A 58 -5.16 1.62 9.61
C GLU A 58 -6.14 2.36 10.53
N MET A 59 -7.30 1.73 10.75
CA MET A 59 -8.35 2.28 11.61
C MET A 59 -8.72 1.26 12.70
N PRO A 60 -9.17 1.72 13.88
CA PRO A 60 -9.73 0.82 14.90
C PRO A 60 -10.94 0.04 14.37
N TYR A 61 -11.29 -1.07 15.04
CA TYR A 61 -12.44 -1.90 14.69
C TYR A 61 -13.72 -1.06 14.49
N GLU A 62 -13.98 -0.14 15.40
CA GLU A 62 -15.05 0.86 15.32
C GLU A 62 -14.46 2.26 15.14
N SER A 63 -14.98 3.01 14.16
CA SER A 63 -14.68 4.44 13.96
C SER A 63 -15.91 5.20 13.46
N ASP A 64 -15.90 6.53 13.56
CA ASP A 64 -17.02 7.37 13.11
C ASP A 64 -17.32 7.25 11.60
N THR A 65 -16.36 6.77 10.80
CA THR A 65 -16.43 6.77 9.33
C THR A 65 -16.36 5.39 8.70
N SER A 66 -16.02 4.34 9.46
CA SER A 66 -15.97 2.96 8.95
C SER A 66 -15.85 1.92 10.07
N HIS A 67 -16.07 0.65 9.70
CA HIS A 67 -15.87 -0.52 10.55
C HIS A 67 -14.75 -1.40 9.98
N ALA A 68 -13.61 -1.46 10.67
CA ALA A 68 -12.45 -2.25 10.24
C ALA A 68 -12.60 -3.73 10.63
N ILE A 69 -13.57 -4.42 10.02
CA ILE A 69 -13.98 -5.78 10.43
C ILE A 69 -12.85 -6.82 10.41
N TYR A 70 -11.81 -6.61 9.59
CA TYR A 70 -10.63 -7.48 9.56
C TYR A 70 -9.90 -7.53 10.90
N THR A 71 -10.03 -6.47 11.71
CA THR A 71 -9.38 -6.41 13.02
C THR A 71 -10.04 -7.34 14.05
N ALA A 72 -11.28 -7.79 13.84
CA ALA A 72 -12.01 -8.67 14.78
C ALA A 72 -11.42 -10.08 14.89
N LEU A 73 -10.57 -10.48 13.93
CA LEU A 73 -9.99 -11.82 13.85
C LEU A 73 -8.48 -11.82 14.15
N SER A 74 -7.94 -10.68 14.62
CA SER A 74 -6.51 -10.45 14.87
C SER A 74 -6.11 -10.80 16.29
#